data_AF-A0A368T0U2-F1
#
_entry.id   AF-A0A368T0U2-F1
#
_cell.length_a   1.000
_cell.length_b   1.000
_cell.length_c   1.000
_cell.angle_alpha   90.00
_cell.angle_beta   90.00
_cell.angle_gamma   90.00
#
_symmetry.space_group_name_H-M   'P 1'
#
loop_
_entity.id
_entity.type
_entity.pdbx_description
1 polymer ?
#
loop_
_entity_poly.entity_id
_entity_poly.type
_entity_poly.pdbx_seq_one_letter_code
_entity_poly.pdbx_strand_id
1 'polypeptide(L)'
;MPRDHRRTPLIGPLVLLTALAAGCGADAAGEAEQVAAPRPSASAEPSPAGGTASADPADAGLPRTCAGGAAEAAVAPHVEGLPFDETATSAVLSCQWGAADSGPHLFVQFQSGATFADPEGADPEAEGQMGVYRAPEAADLGGKLQYVDLGSVGRSAVLYLPGVSVTANAVGMDLGQDELVGIAIAAAGDLP
;
A
#
# COMPACT_ATOMS: atom_id res chain seq x y z
N MET A 1 30.01 26.30 33.13
CA MET A 1 31.36 25.68 33.17
C MET A 1 31.39 24.55 32.17
N PRO A 2 32.25 24.60 31.14
CA PRO A 2 32.36 23.55 30.14
C PRO A 2 33.22 22.41 30.66
N ARG A 3 32.84 21.16 30.39
CA ARG A 3 33.73 20.00 30.52
C ARG A 3 33.76 19.25 29.20
N ASP A 4 34.83 19.52 28.45
CA ASP A 4 35.38 18.66 27.43
C ASP A 4 35.78 17.30 28.03
N HIS A 5 35.33 16.19 27.43
CA HIS A 5 36.04 14.93 27.52
C HIS A 5 36.24 14.30 26.14
N ARG A 6 37.49 13.89 25.95
CA ARG A 6 38.18 13.50 24.74
C ARG A 6 37.91 12.04 24.35
N ARG A 7 37.83 11.82 23.03
CA ARG A 7 38.53 10.82 22.17
C ARG A 7 38.53 9.32 22.55
N THR A 8 37.91 8.52 21.66
CA THR A 8 38.39 7.31 20.90
C THR A 8 39.48 6.41 21.51
N PRO A 9 39.52 5.06 21.27
CA PRO A 9 39.48 4.45 19.92
C PRO A 9 39.07 2.93 19.75
N LEU A 10 39.18 2.45 18.49
CA LEU A 10 39.77 1.14 18.05
C LEU A 10 38.91 -0.15 17.84
N ILE A 11 39.12 -0.73 16.64
CA ILE A 11 39.23 -2.17 16.25
C ILE A 11 37.99 -2.88 15.64
N GLY A 12 38.10 -3.23 14.35
CA GLY A 12 37.25 -4.22 13.66
C GLY A 12 37.68 -5.68 13.93
N PRO A 13 37.03 -6.69 13.33
CA PRO A 13 37.67 -7.29 12.15
C PRO A 13 36.73 -7.88 11.07
N LEU A 14 37.34 -8.01 9.89
CA LEU A 14 37.08 -8.93 8.78
C LEU A 14 36.44 -10.27 9.17
N VAL A 15 35.47 -10.75 8.37
CA VAL A 15 35.30 -12.18 8.07
C VAL A 15 35.09 -12.35 6.56
N LEU A 16 36.13 -12.84 5.89
CA LEU A 16 36.09 -13.49 4.58
C LEU A 16 35.55 -14.92 4.77
N LEU A 17 34.64 -15.37 3.91
CA LEU A 17 34.42 -16.80 3.65
C LEU A 17 34.28 -17.05 2.15
N THR A 18 35.38 -17.48 1.54
CA THR A 18 35.46 -18.25 0.29
C THR A 18 35.44 -19.74 0.61
N ALA A 19 34.75 -20.56 -0.19
CA ALA A 19 35.01 -21.97 -0.52
C ALA A 19 33.68 -22.68 -0.86
N LEU A 20 33.55 -23.65 -1.77
CA LEU A 20 34.45 -24.33 -2.70
C LEU A 20 33.55 -25.06 -3.71
N ALA A 21 34.19 -25.52 -4.78
CA ALA A 21 33.62 -26.15 -5.95
C ALA A 21 33.14 -27.61 -5.77
N ALA A 22 32.37 -28.01 -6.79
CA ALA A 22 32.43 -29.29 -7.50
C ALA A 22 31.63 -30.50 -6.99
N GLY A 23 30.79 -31.00 -7.90
CA GLY A 23 30.69 -32.44 -8.15
C GLY A 23 29.26 -32.96 -8.28
N CYS A 24 28.81 -33.21 -9.51
CA CYS A 24 28.27 -34.52 -9.87
C CYS A 24 28.26 -34.64 -11.41
N GLY A 25 29.06 -35.57 -11.93
CA GLY A 25 29.00 -35.96 -13.33
C GLY A 25 27.82 -36.89 -13.61
N ALA A 26 27.42 -36.93 -14.87
CA ALA A 26 27.17 -38.16 -15.64
C ALA A 26 26.74 -37.78 -17.07
N ASP A 27 27.46 -38.33 -18.05
CA ASP A 27 27.11 -38.46 -19.46
C ASP A 27 25.69 -38.98 -19.71
N ALA A 28 25.04 -38.51 -20.78
CA ALA A 28 24.87 -39.31 -22.00
C ALA A 28 23.94 -38.60 -23.00
N ALA A 29 24.32 -38.74 -24.27
CA ALA A 29 23.69 -38.18 -25.45
C ALA A 29 22.21 -38.58 -25.61
N GLY A 30 21.40 -37.60 -26.02
CA GLY A 30 20.09 -37.80 -26.61
C GLY A 30 19.93 -36.83 -27.78
N GLU A 31 19.87 -37.35 -28.99
CA GLU A 31 19.53 -36.62 -30.21
C GLU A 31 18.15 -35.95 -30.05
N ALA A 32 18.11 -34.63 -30.22
CA ALA A 32 16.86 -33.87 -30.30
C ALA A 32 16.64 -33.46 -31.76
N GLU A 33 15.71 -34.18 -32.38
CA GLU A 33 15.08 -33.94 -33.67
C GLU A 33 14.64 -32.46 -33.81
N GLN A 34 15.09 -31.81 -34.89
CA GLN A 34 14.57 -30.49 -35.29
C GLN A 34 13.13 -30.65 -35.78
N VAL A 35 12.15 -30.26 -34.97
CA VAL A 35 10.79 -29.99 -35.42
C VAL A 35 10.58 -28.48 -35.48
N ALA A 36 10.23 -28.02 -36.68
CA ALA A 36 10.08 -26.63 -37.09
C ALA A 36 9.16 -25.80 -36.17
N ALA A 37 9.55 -24.54 -35.95
CA ALA A 37 8.76 -23.54 -35.23
C ALA A 37 7.40 -23.29 -35.92
N PRO A 38 6.26 -23.33 -35.20
CA PRO A 38 5.01 -22.82 -35.74
C PRO A 38 5.07 -21.29 -35.83
N ARG A 39 4.67 -20.76 -36.99
CA ARG A 39 4.53 -19.32 -37.26
C ARG A 39 3.51 -18.68 -36.30
N PRO A 40 3.75 -17.46 -35.79
CA PRO A 40 2.73 -16.73 -35.05
C PRO A 40 1.59 -16.36 -36.00
N SER A 41 0.38 -16.87 -35.73
CA SER A 41 -0.84 -16.38 -36.37
C SER A 41 -1.27 -15.10 -35.67
N ALA A 42 -1.49 -14.06 -36.48
CA ALA A 42 -1.91 -12.74 -36.06
C ALA A 42 -3.40 -12.69 -35.67
N SER A 43 -3.69 -11.70 -34.83
CA SER A 43 -4.98 -11.03 -34.63
C SER A 43 -6.07 -11.80 -33.88
N ALA A 44 -6.02 -11.69 -32.54
CA ALA A 44 -7.24 -11.52 -31.76
C ALA A 44 -7.42 -10.02 -31.52
N GLU A 45 -8.36 -9.39 -32.23
CA GLU A 45 -8.84 -8.06 -31.86
C GLU A 45 -9.42 -8.14 -30.44
N PRO A 46 -8.99 -7.28 -29.50
CA PRO A 46 -9.67 -7.20 -28.22
C PRO A 46 -11.08 -6.65 -28.47
N SER A 47 -12.08 -7.47 -28.20
CA SER A 47 -13.46 -6.99 -28.07
C SER A 47 -13.47 -5.93 -26.97
N PRO A 48 -14.09 -4.75 -27.17
CA PRO A 48 -14.21 -3.79 -26.09
C PRO A 48 -15.03 -4.45 -24.99
N ALA A 49 -14.43 -4.57 -23.80
CA ALA A 49 -15.15 -4.93 -22.60
C ALA A 49 -16.35 -3.98 -22.50
N GLY A 50 -17.56 -4.53 -22.54
CA GLY A 50 -18.77 -3.77 -22.29
C GLY A 50 -18.56 -3.04 -20.97
N GLY A 51 -18.58 -1.71 -21.01
CA GLY A 51 -18.44 -0.90 -19.81
C GLY A 51 -19.57 -1.26 -18.86
N THR A 52 -19.24 -2.03 -17.82
CA THR A 52 -20.11 -2.18 -16.67
C THR A 52 -20.37 -0.77 -16.16
N ALA A 53 -21.64 -0.40 -15.99
CA ALA A 53 -21.98 0.89 -15.39
C ALA A 53 -21.16 1.05 -14.10
N SER A 54 -20.38 2.13 -14.01
CA SER A 54 -19.69 2.45 -12.76
C SER A 54 -20.78 2.60 -11.70
N ALA A 55 -20.86 1.67 -10.76
CA ALA A 55 -21.84 1.75 -9.69
C ALA A 55 -21.41 2.85 -8.71
N ASP A 56 -22.39 3.56 -8.14
CA ASP A 56 -22.13 4.62 -7.17
C ASP A 56 -21.43 4.01 -5.94
N PRO A 57 -20.27 4.52 -5.51
CA PRO A 57 -19.57 4.02 -4.31
C PRO A 57 -20.45 4.03 -3.05
N ALA A 58 -21.46 4.92 -3.00
CA ALA A 58 -22.42 4.94 -1.89
C ALA A 58 -23.24 3.65 -1.77
N ASP A 59 -23.49 2.93 -2.87
CA ASP A 59 -24.21 1.65 -2.84
C ASP A 59 -23.40 0.55 -2.13
N ALA A 60 -22.08 0.73 -2.00
CA ALA A 60 -21.19 -0.14 -1.25
C ALA A 60 -20.85 0.39 0.15
N GLY A 61 -21.55 1.44 0.62
CA GLY A 61 -21.31 2.03 1.94
C GLY A 61 -20.06 2.90 2.02
N LEU A 62 -19.57 3.41 0.89
CA LEU A 62 -18.45 4.35 0.84
C LEU A 62 -18.94 5.80 0.73
N PRO A 63 -18.11 6.80 1.07
CA PRO A 63 -18.44 8.19 0.75
C PRO A 63 -18.63 8.37 -0.76
N ARG A 64 -19.43 9.38 -1.12
CA ARG A 64 -19.64 9.74 -2.53
C ARG A 64 -18.45 10.45 -3.16
N THR A 65 -17.70 11.18 -2.35
CA THR A 65 -16.55 11.99 -2.75
C THR A 65 -15.73 12.32 -1.50
N CYS A 66 -14.43 12.57 -1.67
CA CYS A 66 -13.60 13.16 -0.61
C CYS A 66 -13.67 14.70 -0.59
N ALA A 67 -14.16 15.32 -1.67
CA ALA A 67 -14.21 16.77 -1.78
C ALA A 67 -15.21 17.37 -0.76
N GLY A 68 -14.73 18.33 0.03
CA GLY A 68 -15.43 18.94 1.15
C GLY A 68 -15.52 18.06 2.41
N GLY A 69 -14.94 16.86 2.39
CA GLY A 69 -14.99 15.88 3.46
C GLY A 69 -13.86 16.00 4.49
N ALA A 70 -13.90 15.11 5.49
CA ALA A 70 -12.87 14.93 6.50
C ALA A 70 -11.55 14.46 5.88
N ALA A 71 -11.58 13.62 4.83
CA ALA A 71 -10.40 13.20 4.08
C ALA A 71 -9.67 14.39 3.47
N GLU A 72 -10.36 15.27 2.72
CA GLU A 72 -9.74 16.49 2.16
C GLU A 72 -9.22 17.41 3.27
N ALA A 73 -10.00 17.61 4.34
CA ALA A 73 -9.58 18.46 5.45
C ALA A 73 -8.31 17.93 6.16
N ALA A 74 -8.18 16.61 6.29
CA ALA A 74 -7.04 15.97 6.95
C ALA A 74 -5.75 16.08 6.12
N VAL A 75 -5.86 16.02 4.79
CA VAL A 75 -4.69 16.07 3.91
C VAL A 75 -4.29 17.49 3.52
N ALA A 76 -5.22 18.46 3.59
CA ALA A 76 -5.03 19.85 3.18
C ALA A 76 -3.72 20.49 3.69
N PRO A 77 -3.27 20.28 4.95
CA PRO A 77 -2.01 20.84 5.44
C PRO A 77 -0.74 20.32 4.72
N HIS A 78 -0.86 19.21 3.98
CA HIS A 78 0.26 18.51 3.37
C HIS A 78 0.31 18.67 1.85
N VAL A 79 -0.80 19.09 1.23
CA VAL A 79 -1.00 19.00 -0.22
C VAL A 79 -1.24 20.36 -0.89
N GLU A 80 -0.84 21.45 -0.23
CA GLU A 80 -1.00 22.79 -0.76
C GLU A 80 -0.40 22.93 -2.17
N GLY A 81 -1.23 23.36 -3.13
CA GLY A 81 -0.82 23.56 -4.52
C GLY A 81 -0.71 22.28 -5.36
N LEU A 82 -1.01 21.11 -4.80
CA LEU A 82 -1.09 19.86 -5.57
C LEU A 82 -2.46 19.73 -6.24
N PRO A 83 -2.52 19.20 -7.48
CA PRO A 83 -3.79 18.93 -8.17
C PRO A 83 -4.56 17.81 -7.45
N PHE A 84 -5.88 17.95 -7.39
CA PHE A 84 -6.78 16.91 -6.89
C PHE A 84 -7.35 16.08 -8.05
N ASP A 85 -7.36 14.77 -7.90
CA ASP A 85 -8.04 13.82 -8.78
C ASP A 85 -8.81 12.79 -7.94
N GLU A 86 -9.95 12.34 -8.46
CA GLU A 86 -10.82 11.39 -7.78
C GLU A 86 -11.31 10.34 -8.75
N THR A 87 -11.23 9.08 -8.33
CA THR A 87 -11.75 7.94 -9.07
C THR A 87 -12.67 7.13 -8.18
N ALA A 88 -13.83 6.77 -8.73
CA ALA A 88 -14.82 5.95 -8.05
C ALA A 88 -15.21 4.77 -8.93
N THR A 89 -15.20 3.60 -8.31
CA THR A 89 -15.80 2.37 -8.82
C THR A 89 -16.71 1.80 -7.73
N SER A 90 -17.52 0.80 -8.07
CA SER A 90 -18.56 0.27 -7.18
C SER A 90 -18.09 -0.04 -5.75
N ALA A 91 -16.85 -0.52 -5.58
CA ALA A 91 -16.32 -0.97 -4.29
C ALA A 91 -15.12 -0.15 -3.81
N VAL A 92 -14.75 0.92 -4.53
CA VAL A 92 -13.55 1.71 -4.24
C VAL A 92 -13.79 3.17 -4.58
N LEU A 93 -13.52 4.06 -3.62
CA LEU A 93 -13.32 5.48 -3.85
C LEU A 93 -11.85 5.81 -3.57
N SER A 94 -11.15 6.43 -4.52
CA SER A 94 -9.75 6.85 -4.39
C SER A 94 -9.61 8.33 -4.70
N CYS A 95 -9.00 9.06 -3.78
CA CYS A 95 -8.85 10.50 -3.79
C CYS A 95 -7.37 10.82 -3.70
N GLN A 96 -6.83 11.48 -4.72
CA GLN A 96 -5.41 11.72 -4.86
C GLN A 96 -5.12 13.21 -4.94
N TRP A 97 -4.08 13.64 -4.23
CA TRP A 97 -3.51 14.97 -4.33
C TRP A 97 -2.06 14.85 -4.80
N GLY A 98 -1.77 15.37 -5.99
CA GLY A 98 -0.48 15.23 -6.68
C GLY A 98 -0.59 14.42 -7.97
N ALA A 99 0.47 14.43 -8.78
CA ALA A 99 0.56 13.66 -10.01
C ALA A 99 1.25 12.31 -9.75
N ALA A 100 0.56 11.20 -10.05
CA ALA A 100 1.04 9.84 -9.80
C ALA A 100 2.35 9.51 -10.55
N ASP A 101 2.60 10.20 -11.66
CA ASP A 101 3.61 9.90 -12.66
C ASP A 101 4.87 10.78 -12.59
N SER A 102 4.93 11.78 -11.70
CA SER A 102 6.07 12.71 -11.72
C SER A 102 6.40 13.49 -10.45
N GLY A 103 5.79 13.21 -9.30
CA GLY A 103 6.04 14.00 -8.10
C GLY A 103 5.53 13.43 -6.79
N PRO A 104 5.64 14.22 -5.70
CA PRO A 104 5.02 13.88 -4.43
C PRO A 104 3.51 13.75 -4.62
N HIS A 105 2.93 12.70 -4.07
CA HIS A 105 1.49 12.57 -4.01
C HIS A 105 1.07 11.89 -2.71
N LEU A 106 -0.13 12.27 -2.28
CA LEU A 106 -0.83 11.68 -1.17
C LEU A 106 -2.16 11.18 -1.70
N PHE A 107 -2.55 9.96 -1.40
CA PHE A 107 -3.90 9.50 -1.70
C PHE A 107 -4.57 8.88 -0.48
N VAL A 108 -5.89 9.06 -0.43
CA VAL A 108 -6.79 8.42 0.50
C VAL A 108 -7.71 7.51 -0.30
N GLN A 109 -7.82 6.26 0.10
CA GLN A 109 -8.66 5.26 -0.56
C GLN A 109 -9.60 4.61 0.43
N PHE A 110 -10.89 4.59 0.09
CA PHE A 110 -11.91 3.79 0.75
C PHE A 110 -12.18 2.56 -0.09
N GLN A 111 -12.18 1.38 0.51
CA GLN A 111 -12.49 0.13 -0.18
C GLN A 111 -13.44 -0.71 0.65
N SER A 112 -14.61 -1.02 0.08
CA SER A 112 -15.57 -1.92 0.71
C SER A 112 -15.11 -3.37 0.58
N GLY A 113 -15.36 -4.18 1.59
CA GLY A 113 -15.07 -5.61 1.56
C GLY A 113 -14.70 -6.16 2.93
N ALA A 114 -14.45 -7.47 2.98
CA ALA A 114 -14.00 -8.11 4.21
C ALA A 114 -12.59 -7.61 4.61
N THR A 115 -12.39 -7.37 5.90
CA THR A 115 -11.18 -6.83 6.50
C THR A 115 -10.75 -7.60 7.75
N PHE A 116 -9.58 -7.28 8.29
CA PHE A 116 -9.12 -7.82 9.57
C PHE A 116 -9.95 -7.36 10.79
N ALA A 117 -10.81 -6.36 10.63
CA ALA A 117 -11.71 -5.91 11.70
C ALA A 117 -13.04 -6.69 11.72
N ASP A 118 -13.33 -7.48 10.67
CA ASP A 118 -14.52 -8.33 10.66
C ASP A 118 -14.36 -9.52 11.64
N PRO A 119 -15.46 -9.98 12.29
CA PRO A 119 -15.41 -11.14 13.19
C PRO A 119 -14.86 -12.41 12.53
N GLU A 120 -15.16 -12.61 11.25
CA GLU A 120 -14.68 -13.75 10.46
C GLU A 120 -13.26 -13.55 9.91
N GLY A 121 -12.81 -12.29 9.80
CA GLY A 121 -11.48 -11.91 9.32
C GLY A 121 -10.43 -11.78 10.43
N ALA A 122 -10.83 -11.96 11.69
CA ALA A 122 -9.96 -11.95 12.86
C ALA A 122 -9.12 -13.23 12.95
N ASP A 123 -8.16 -13.37 12.05
CA ASP A 123 -7.09 -14.39 12.09
C ASP A 123 -5.85 -13.79 12.77
N PRO A 124 -5.54 -14.17 14.03
CA PRO A 124 -4.41 -13.61 14.75
C PRO A 124 -3.05 -13.91 14.11
N GLU A 125 -2.93 -15.03 13.38
CA GLU A 125 -1.68 -15.38 12.72
C GLU A 125 -1.47 -14.49 11.49
N ALA A 126 -2.50 -14.34 10.66
CA ALA A 126 -2.45 -13.43 9.51
C ALA A 126 -2.24 -11.97 9.94
N GLU A 127 -2.93 -11.52 10.99
CA GLU A 127 -2.73 -10.18 11.57
C GLU A 127 -1.28 -9.98 12.02
N GLY A 128 -0.70 -10.95 12.71
CA GLY A 128 0.70 -10.91 13.15
C GLY A 128 1.68 -10.87 11.98
N GLN A 129 1.43 -11.66 10.92
CA GLN A 129 2.27 -11.67 9.72
C GLN A 129 2.20 -10.35 8.93
N MET A 130 1.02 -9.73 8.90
CA MET A 130 0.79 -8.48 8.19
C MET A 130 1.19 -7.24 9.01
N GLY A 131 1.52 -7.39 10.29
CA GLY A 131 1.83 -6.27 11.18
C GLY A 131 0.59 -5.44 11.53
N VAL A 132 -0.59 -6.07 11.57
CA VAL A 132 -1.83 -5.44 12.02
C VAL A 132 -1.79 -5.31 13.54
N TYR A 133 -2.11 -4.13 14.06
CA TYR A 133 -2.10 -3.82 15.48
C TYR A 133 -3.36 -3.07 15.90
N ARG A 134 -3.63 -3.08 17.21
CA ARG A 134 -4.70 -2.30 17.82
C ARG A 134 -4.09 -1.04 18.44
N ALA A 135 -4.59 0.12 18.04
CA ALA A 135 -4.33 1.39 18.71
C ALA A 135 -5.63 1.90 19.35
N PRO A 136 -5.57 2.64 20.48
CA PRO A 136 -6.76 3.17 21.13
C PRO A 136 -7.69 3.93 20.17
N GLU A 137 -7.12 4.80 19.34
CA GLU A 137 -7.87 5.67 18.44
C GLU A 137 -8.61 4.88 17.35
N ALA A 138 -8.03 3.76 16.89
CA ALA A 138 -8.69 2.85 15.96
C ALA A 138 -9.70 1.93 16.65
N ALA A 139 -9.42 1.51 17.90
CA ALA A 139 -10.29 0.63 18.66
C ALA A 139 -11.63 1.30 19.03
N ASP A 140 -11.63 2.62 19.26
CA ASP A 140 -12.85 3.40 19.48
C ASP A 140 -13.79 3.39 18.26
N LEU A 141 -13.24 3.18 17.06
CA LEU A 141 -13.99 2.99 15.81
C LEU A 141 -14.32 1.51 15.53
N GLY A 142 -13.97 0.60 16.45
CA GLY A 142 -14.08 -0.86 16.24
C GLY A 142 -13.04 -1.41 15.24
N GLY A 143 -11.99 -0.65 14.95
CA GLY A 143 -11.02 -0.94 13.91
C GLY A 143 -9.68 -1.48 14.40
N LYS A 144 -8.81 -1.75 13.41
CA LYS A 144 -7.40 -2.13 13.58
C LYS A 144 -6.55 -1.35 12.58
N LEU A 145 -5.27 -1.18 12.85
CA LEU A 145 -4.35 -0.46 11.98
C LEU A 145 -3.27 -1.38 11.42
N GLN A 146 -2.77 -1.01 10.26
CA GLN A 146 -1.50 -1.47 9.73
C GLN A 146 -0.73 -0.25 9.24
N TYR A 147 0.57 -0.23 9.50
CA TYR A 147 1.46 0.78 8.95
C TYR A 147 2.62 0.09 8.25
N VAL A 148 2.95 0.55 7.05
CA VAL A 148 4.03 0.02 6.23
C VAL A 148 4.91 1.18 5.78
N ASP A 149 6.20 1.10 6.11
CA ASP A 149 7.23 1.99 5.58
C ASP A 149 7.99 1.29 4.46
N LEU A 150 7.86 1.78 3.23
CA LEU A 150 8.56 1.28 2.04
C LEU A 150 9.82 2.10 1.73
N GLY A 151 10.29 2.92 2.69
CA GLY A 151 11.46 3.77 2.56
C GLY A 151 11.27 4.85 1.51
N SER A 152 12.17 4.91 0.53
CA SER A 152 12.13 5.92 -0.53
C SER A 152 10.96 5.76 -1.50
N VAL A 153 10.23 4.64 -1.47
CA VAL A 153 9.08 4.39 -2.34
C VAL A 153 7.82 5.08 -1.81
N GLY A 154 7.62 5.10 -0.49
CA GLY A 154 6.44 5.68 0.13
C GLY A 154 6.09 5.01 1.45
N ARG A 155 5.02 5.50 2.07
CA ARG A 155 4.50 5.00 3.35
C ARG A 155 2.99 4.86 3.25
N SER A 156 2.45 3.89 3.96
CA SER A 156 1.02 3.60 3.95
C SER A 156 0.53 3.32 5.36
N ALA A 157 -0.56 3.95 5.75
CA ALA A 157 -1.38 3.54 6.88
C ALA A 157 -2.71 2.99 6.35
N VAL A 158 -3.16 1.86 6.89
CA VAL A 158 -4.45 1.26 6.58
C VAL A 158 -5.22 1.11 7.89
N LEU A 159 -6.39 1.74 7.96
CA LEU A 159 -7.39 1.51 8.99
C LEU A 159 -8.39 0.48 8.47
N TYR A 160 -8.40 -0.69 9.10
CA TYR A 160 -9.40 -1.72 8.87
C TYR A 160 -10.58 -1.48 9.80
N LEU A 161 -11.76 -1.30 9.23
CA LEU A 161 -13.05 -1.26 9.92
C LEU A 161 -13.90 -2.44 9.44
N PRO A 162 -14.94 -2.85 10.17
CA PRO A 162 -15.85 -3.89 9.69
C PRO A 162 -16.44 -3.51 8.32
N GLY A 163 -16.24 -4.36 7.32
CA GLY A 163 -16.75 -4.15 5.95
C GLY A 163 -16.06 -3.06 5.10
N VAL A 164 -15.07 -2.32 5.62
CA VAL A 164 -14.38 -1.27 4.85
C VAL A 164 -12.95 -1.03 5.33
N SER A 165 -12.03 -0.76 4.40
CA SER A 165 -10.70 -0.23 4.72
C SER A 165 -10.56 1.22 4.26
N VAL A 166 -9.85 2.01 5.07
CA VAL A 166 -9.43 3.38 4.74
C VAL A 166 -7.92 3.41 4.70
N THR A 167 -7.36 3.69 3.54
CA THR A 167 -5.90 3.74 3.32
C THR A 167 -5.48 5.18 3.12
N ALA A 168 -4.44 5.62 3.83
CA ALA A 168 -3.71 6.84 3.55
C ALA A 168 -2.30 6.47 3.10
N ASN A 169 -1.88 6.95 1.94
CA ASN A 169 -0.58 6.63 1.36
C ASN A 169 0.11 7.90 0.90
N ALA A 170 1.41 7.98 1.16
CA ALA A 170 2.25 9.10 0.76
C ALA A 170 3.48 8.59 0.02
N VAL A 171 3.71 9.14 -1.17
CA VAL A 171 4.85 8.86 -2.04
C VAL A 171 5.63 10.15 -2.25
N GLY A 172 6.94 10.12 -2.03
CA GLY A 172 7.80 11.31 -2.19
C GLY A 172 7.54 12.44 -1.19
N MET A 173 6.76 12.19 -0.13
CA MET A 173 6.46 13.15 0.94
C MET A 173 7.01 12.65 2.28
N ASP A 174 7.45 13.58 3.12
CA ASP A 174 7.98 13.27 4.45
C ASP A 174 6.86 13.27 5.50
N LEU A 175 5.95 12.30 5.37
CA LEU A 175 4.92 12.03 6.37
C LEU A 175 5.29 10.78 7.15
N GLY A 176 5.25 10.89 8.48
CA GLY A 176 5.49 9.80 9.39
C GLY A 176 4.24 8.95 9.62
N GLN A 177 4.40 7.97 10.52
CA GLN A 177 3.32 7.06 10.91
C GLN A 177 2.16 7.81 11.54
N ASP A 178 2.43 8.73 12.48
CA ASP A 178 1.40 9.44 13.23
C ASP A 178 0.54 10.31 12.30
N GLU A 179 1.16 10.97 11.31
CA GLU A 179 0.45 11.76 10.31
C GLU A 179 -0.45 10.89 9.42
N LEU A 180 0.08 9.80 8.87
CA LEU A 180 -0.70 8.92 7.98
C LEU A 180 -1.82 8.19 8.72
N VAL A 181 -1.58 7.73 9.94
CA VAL A 181 -2.61 7.15 10.80
C VAL A 181 -3.68 8.19 11.12
N GLY A 182 -3.28 9.42 11.46
CA GLY A 182 -4.20 10.53 11.71
C GLY A 182 -5.08 10.84 10.48
N ILE A 183 -4.52 10.84 9.29
CA ILE A 183 -5.26 11.02 8.03
C ILE A 183 -6.26 9.87 7.82
N ALA A 184 -5.85 8.61 7.96
CA ALA A 184 -6.74 7.47 7.76
C ALA A 184 -7.91 7.46 8.77
N ILE A 185 -7.65 7.80 10.03
CA ILE A 185 -8.67 7.91 11.09
C ILE A 185 -9.62 9.08 10.81
N ALA A 186 -9.08 10.25 10.44
CA ALA A 186 -9.92 11.40 10.12
C ALA A 186 -10.80 11.15 8.89
N ALA A 187 -10.24 10.54 7.84
CA ALA A 187 -10.97 10.17 6.63
C ALA A 187 -12.10 9.18 6.91
N ALA A 188 -11.96 8.27 7.88
CA ALA A 188 -13.06 7.39 8.29
C ALA A 188 -14.30 8.15 8.78
N GLY A 189 -14.17 9.42 9.17
CA GLY A 189 -15.31 10.29 9.48
C GLY A 189 -16.22 10.61 8.28
N ASP A 190 -15.79 10.32 7.05
CA ASP A 190 -16.61 10.45 5.83
C ASP A 190 -17.47 9.21 5.53
N LEU A 191 -17.26 8.10 6.25
CA LEU A 191 -18.09 6.90 6.10
C LEU A 191 -19.53 7.17 6.57
N PRO A 192 -20.55 6.61 5.89
CA PRO A 192 -21.97 6.83 6.17
C PRO A 192 -22.49 6.21 7.48
#